data_AF-A0A9X3MS17-F1
#
_entry.id   AF-A0A9X3MS17-F1
#
_cell.length_a   1.000
_cell.length_b   1.000
_cell.length_c   1.000
_cell.angle_alpha   90.00
_cell.angle_beta   90.00
_cell.angle_gamma   90.00
#
_symmetry.space_group_name_H-M   'P 1'
#
loop_
_entity.id
_entity.type
_entity.pdbx_description
1 polymer ?
#
loop_
_entity_poly.entity_id
_entity_poly.type
_entity_poly.pdbx_seq_one_letter_code
_entity_poly.pdbx_strand_id
1 'polypeptide(L)'
;MEVKREVNDKGTVYSVLINGFRIHEEYCLSSAKRVFDGLSKGKQLVDLAEHPQLRKLKEELVSIKAENANLKEENVALSTEKDALNTLLDMLESGKKSVFQYRVEKITGLSAPASLNELDSSTFNEILAYVTMFVQLRFKEHWQVNNVISKTNSWHQYPNIRSINTHRNGKQVEGIHPEYYALICEILDITGDNGTPLVHSRRY
;
A
#
# COMPACT_ATOMS: atom_id res chain seq x y z
N MET A 1 -47.89 -15.33 -38.35
CA MET A 1 -47.89 -14.89 -36.94
C MET A 1 -48.61 -13.56 -36.86
N GLU A 2 -49.29 -13.26 -35.75
CA GLU A 2 -49.88 -11.94 -35.49
C GLU A 2 -49.91 -11.59 -34.00
N VAL A 3 -50.11 -10.31 -33.68
CA VAL A 3 -50.43 -9.82 -32.33
C VAL A 3 -51.86 -9.31 -32.34
N LYS A 4 -52.72 -9.89 -31.50
CA LYS A 4 -54.14 -9.55 -31.41
C LYS A 4 -54.46 -8.90 -30.07
N ARG A 5 -55.14 -7.76 -30.10
CA ARG A 5 -55.68 -7.12 -28.89
C ARG A 5 -56.98 -7.81 -28.49
N GLU A 6 -57.06 -8.20 -27.23
CA GLU A 6 -58.22 -8.88 -26.64
C GLU A 6 -58.55 -8.23 -25.29
N VAL A 7 -59.78 -8.39 -24.83
CA VAL A 7 -60.24 -7.90 -23.52
C VAL A 7 -60.76 -9.09 -22.74
N ASN A 8 -60.26 -9.29 -21.53
CA ASN A 8 -60.70 -10.33 -20.61
C ASN A 8 -61.01 -9.74 -19.22
N ASP A 9 -61.40 -10.59 -18.27
CA ASP A 9 -61.78 -10.20 -16.90
C ASP A 9 -60.63 -9.52 -16.12
N LYS A 10 -59.39 -9.58 -16.61
CA LYS A 10 -58.19 -8.97 -16.03
C LYS A 10 -57.75 -7.69 -16.77
N GLY A 11 -58.44 -7.30 -17.83
CA GLY A 11 -58.18 -6.06 -18.59
C GLY A 11 -57.87 -6.28 -20.07
N THR A 12 -57.19 -5.30 -20.68
CA THR A 12 -56.71 -5.43 -22.06
C THR A 12 -55.46 -6.30 -22.09
N VAL A 13 -55.48 -7.34 -22.90
CA VAL A 13 -54.33 -8.23 -23.15
C VAL A 13 -53.99 -8.23 -24.64
N TYR A 14 -52.73 -8.53 -24.94
CA TYR A 14 -52.19 -8.64 -26.29
C TYR A 14 -51.65 -10.06 -26.48
N SER A 15 -52.39 -10.85 -27.24
CA SER A 15 -52.09 -12.25 -27.52
C SER A 15 -51.15 -12.36 -28.72
N VAL A 16 -50.06 -13.11 -28.60
CA VAL A 16 -49.19 -13.47 -29.73
C VAL A 16 -49.67 -14.83 -30.28
N LEU A 17 -49.98 -14.88 -31.58
CA LEU A 17 -50.54 -16.07 -32.24
C LEU A 17 -49.64 -16.61 -33.35
N ILE A 18 -49.50 -17.93 -33.41
CA ILE A 18 -48.92 -18.68 -34.54
C ILE A 18 -50.04 -19.51 -35.16
N ASN A 19 -50.32 -19.31 -36.45
CA ASN A 19 -51.36 -20.04 -37.20
C ASN A 19 -52.73 -20.09 -36.48
N GLY A 20 -53.12 -18.99 -35.83
CA GLY A 20 -54.37 -18.89 -35.09
C GLY A 20 -54.34 -19.46 -33.66
N PHE A 21 -53.25 -20.12 -33.25
CA PHE A 21 -53.08 -20.62 -31.87
C PHE A 21 -52.35 -19.59 -31.01
N ARG A 22 -52.91 -19.27 -29.85
CA ARG A 22 -52.27 -18.39 -28.85
C ARG A 22 -51.09 -19.12 -28.23
N ILE A 23 -49.93 -18.47 -28.24
CA ILE A 23 -48.69 -19.03 -27.68
C ILE A 23 -48.16 -18.21 -26.50
N HIS A 24 -48.56 -16.94 -26.36
CA HIS A 24 -48.16 -16.05 -25.27
C HIS A 24 -49.16 -14.92 -25.10
N GLU A 25 -49.26 -14.36 -23.90
CA GLU A 25 -50.07 -13.18 -23.61
C GLU A 25 -49.26 -12.13 -22.84
N GLU A 26 -49.47 -10.87 -23.17
CA GLU A 26 -48.85 -9.72 -22.50
C GLU A 26 -49.90 -8.66 -22.18
N TYR A 27 -49.71 -7.95 -21.07
CA TYR A 27 -50.61 -6.85 -20.68
C TYR A 27 -50.16 -5.50 -21.28
N CYS A 28 -49.10 -5.49 -22.08
CA CYS A 28 -48.56 -4.32 -22.76
C CYS A 28 -48.24 -4.61 -24.23
N LEU A 29 -48.67 -3.72 -25.14
CA LEU A 29 -48.46 -3.87 -26.58
C LEU A 29 -46.97 -3.92 -26.97
N SER A 30 -46.12 -3.11 -26.32
CA SER A 30 -44.68 -3.10 -26.62
C SER A 30 -44.00 -4.42 -26.23
N SER A 31 -44.41 -5.04 -25.12
CA SER A 31 -43.93 -6.36 -24.70
C SER A 31 -44.39 -7.43 -25.69
N ALA A 32 -45.67 -7.41 -26.10
CA ALA A 32 -46.20 -8.35 -27.10
C ALA A 32 -45.47 -8.24 -28.43
N LYS A 33 -45.20 -7.02 -28.91
CA LYS A 33 -44.42 -6.77 -30.13
C LYS A 33 -42.99 -7.26 -30.01
N ARG A 34 -42.32 -7.04 -28.86
CA ARG A 34 -40.96 -7.56 -28.62
C ARG A 34 -40.91 -9.09 -28.69
N VAL A 35 -41.89 -9.77 -28.09
CA VAL A 35 -42.02 -11.24 -28.16
C VAL A 35 -42.28 -11.68 -29.60
N PHE A 36 -43.22 -11.03 -30.30
CA PHE A 36 -43.53 -11.31 -31.71
C PHE A 36 -42.29 -11.17 -32.61
N ASP A 37 -41.56 -10.06 -32.51
CA ASP A 37 -40.37 -9.79 -33.33
C ASP A 37 -39.25 -10.79 -33.04
N GLY A 38 -39.09 -11.18 -31.77
CA GLY A 38 -38.11 -12.18 -31.35
C GLY A 38 -38.40 -13.55 -31.93
N LEU A 39 -39.64 -14.01 -31.80
CA LEU A 39 -40.11 -15.30 -32.32
C LEU A 39 -40.01 -15.34 -33.86
N SER A 40 -40.37 -14.23 -34.52
CA SER A 40 -40.26 -14.10 -35.99
C SER A 40 -38.82 -14.18 -36.49
N LYS A 41 -37.84 -13.92 -35.62
CA LYS A 41 -36.40 -14.06 -35.87
C LYS A 41 -35.83 -15.40 -35.38
N GLY A 42 -36.70 -16.36 -35.01
CA GLY A 42 -36.30 -17.70 -34.59
C GLY A 42 -35.83 -17.83 -33.14
N LYS A 43 -36.00 -16.79 -32.30
CA LYS A 43 -35.69 -16.90 -30.86
C LYS A 43 -36.74 -17.76 -30.15
N GLN A 44 -36.36 -18.41 -29.05
CA GLN A 44 -37.31 -19.21 -28.27
C GLN A 44 -38.14 -18.32 -27.34
N LEU A 45 -39.39 -18.72 -27.06
CA LEU A 45 -40.30 -17.95 -26.19
C LEU A 45 -39.74 -17.75 -24.79
N VAL A 46 -39.03 -18.76 -24.26
CA VAL A 46 -38.37 -18.70 -22.94
C VAL A 46 -37.32 -17.59 -22.85
N ASP A 47 -36.70 -17.21 -23.97
CA ASP A 47 -35.71 -16.13 -24.03
C ASP A 47 -36.37 -14.74 -24.15
N LEU A 48 -37.65 -14.69 -24.51
CA LEU A 48 -38.38 -13.46 -24.83
C LEU A 48 -39.34 -13.04 -23.71
N ALA A 49 -39.87 -14.03 -23.00
CA ALA A 49 -40.67 -13.89 -21.79
C ALA A 49 -39.75 -13.79 -20.55
N GLU A 50 -38.84 -12.82 -20.53
CA GLU A 50 -38.09 -12.53 -19.31
C GLU A 50 -39.01 -11.91 -18.26
N HIS A 51 -39.29 -12.68 -17.20
CA HIS A 51 -40.00 -12.19 -16.03
C HIS A 51 -39.19 -11.05 -15.39
N PRO A 52 -39.79 -9.89 -15.05
CA PRO A 52 -39.05 -8.76 -14.46
C PRO A 52 -38.23 -9.12 -13.22
N GLN A 53 -38.69 -10.09 -12.42
CA GLN A 53 -37.95 -10.59 -11.26
C GLN A 53 -36.70 -11.37 -11.66
N LEU A 54 -36.74 -12.15 -12.75
CA LEU A 54 -35.58 -12.89 -13.25
C LEU A 54 -34.49 -11.95 -13.74
N ARG A 55 -34.87 -10.84 -14.39
CA ARG A 55 -33.93 -9.80 -14.80
C ARG A 55 -33.22 -9.15 -13.59
N LYS A 56 -33.98 -8.76 -12.56
CA LYS A 56 -33.41 -8.20 -11.33
C LYS A 56 -32.43 -9.17 -10.66
N LEU A 57 -32.80 -10.45 -10.54
CA LEU A 57 -31.93 -11.48 -9.97
C LEU A 57 -30.63 -11.66 -10.78
N LYS A 58 -30.68 -11.58 -12.11
CA LYS A 58 -29.47 -11.63 -12.95
C LYS A 58 -28.56 -10.42 -12.72
N GLU A 59 -29.13 -9.23 -12.63
CA GLU A 59 -28.39 -7.99 -12.36
C GLU A 59 -27.72 -8.03 -10.97
N GLU A 60 -28.44 -8.47 -9.93
CA GLU A 60 -27.91 -8.71 -8.59
C GLU A 60 -26.78 -9.75 -8.59
N LEU A 61 -26.97 -10.86 -9.30
CA LEU A 61 -25.98 -11.94 -9.38
C LEU A 61 -24.68 -11.47 -10.06
N VAL A 62 -24.76 -10.59 -11.06
CA VAL A 62 -23.58 -9.97 -11.68
C VAL A 62 -22.87 -9.06 -10.68
N SER A 63 -23.61 -8.23 -9.94
CA SER A 63 -23.06 -7.34 -8.91
C SER A 63 -22.34 -8.13 -7.81
N ILE A 64 -22.98 -9.17 -7.27
CA ILE A 64 -22.42 -10.03 -6.23
C ILE A 64 -21.17 -10.77 -6.72
N LYS A 65 -21.13 -11.19 -8.00
CA LYS A 65 -19.94 -11.82 -8.57
C LYS A 65 -18.76 -10.86 -8.66
N ALA A 66 -19.01 -9.60 -9.05
CA ALA A 66 -17.97 -8.59 -9.09
C ALA A 66 -17.43 -8.28 -7.69
N GLU A 67 -18.30 -8.11 -6.70
CA GLU A 67 -17.91 -7.89 -5.30
C GLU A 67 -17.09 -9.06 -4.74
N ASN A 68 -17.51 -10.30 -5.00
CA ASN A 68 -16.77 -11.49 -4.59
C ASN A 68 -15.39 -11.61 -5.25
N ALA A 69 -15.23 -11.11 -6.49
CA ALA A 69 -13.92 -11.08 -7.14
C ALA A 69 -12.99 -10.10 -6.42
N ASN A 70 -13.49 -8.88 -6.12
CA ASN A 70 -12.74 -7.87 -5.37
C ASN A 70 -12.36 -8.37 -3.96
N LEU A 71 -13.29 -8.97 -3.23
CA LEU A 71 -13.03 -9.53 -1.89
C LEU A 71 -11.98 -10.66 -1.93
N LYS A 72 -11.92 -11.44 -3.01
CA LYS A 72 -10.88 -12.46 -3.17
C LYS A 72 -9.50 -11.84 -3.36
N GLU A 73 -9.40 -10.78 -4.16
CA GLU A 73 -8.14 -10.06 -4.35
C GLU A 73 -7.65 -9.43 -3.04
N GLU A 74 -8.56 -8.79 -2.28
CA GLU A 74 -8.24 -8.22 -0.97
C GLU A 74 -7.78 -9.29 0.03
N ASN A 75 -8.44 -10.45 0.08
CA ASN A 75 -8.04 -11.55 0.95
C ASN A 75 -6.65 -12.10 0.60
N VAL A 76 -6.27 -12.15 -0.68
CA VAL A 76 -4.91 -12.55 -1.10
C VAL A 76 -3.88 -11.53 -0.63
N ALA A 77 -4.17 -10.23 -0.77
CA ALA A 77 -3.29 -9.17 -0.29
C ALA A 77 -3.09 -9.23 1.24
N LEU A 78 -4.19 -9.36 2.00
CA LEU A 78 -4.16 -9.48 3.46
C LEU A 78 -3.42 -10.73 3.93
N SER A 79 -3.59 -11.87 3.24
CA SER A 79 -2.83 -13.09 3.55
C SER A 79 -1.33 -12.88 3.36
N THR A 80 -0.94 -12.20 2.29
CA THR A 80 0.48 -11.89 2.00
C THR A 80 1.08 -10.98 3.07
N GLU A 81 0.33 -9.95 3.50
CA GLU A 81 0.76 -9.06 4.57
C GLU A 81 0.88 -9.78 5.91
N LYS A 82 -0.07 -10.67 6.22
CA LYS A 82 -0.02 -11.54 7.41
C LYS A 82 1.23 -12.41 7.43
N ASP A 83 1.59 -13.03 6.29
CA ASP A 83 2.78 -13.87 6.20
C ASP A 83 4.07 -13.06 6.38
N ALA A 84 4.12 -11.83 5.85
CA ALA A 84 5.22 -10.91 6.07
C ALA A 84 5.37 -10.51 7.56
N LEU A 85 4.25 -10.23 8.25
CA LEU A 85 4.24 -9.92 9.68
C LEU A 85 4.70 -11.11 10.52
N ASN A 86 4.24 -12.32 10.22
CA ASN A 86 4.69 -13.54 10.92
C ASN A 86 6.20 -13.76 10.74
N THR A 87 6.73 -13.52 9.53
CA THR A 87 8.18 -13.61 9.28
C THR A 87 8.96 -12.61 10.14
N LEU A 88 8.46 -11.38 10.28
CA LEU A 88 9.06 -10.37 11.15
C LEU A 88 9.01 -10.78 12.63
N LEU A 89 7.89 -11.36 13.08
CA LEU A 89 7.75 -11.86 14.44
C LEU A 89 8.78 -12.96 14.72
N ASP A 90 8.91 -13.95 13.84
CA ASP A 90 9.89 -15.03 13.97
C ASP A 90 11.33 -14.50 14.02
N MET A 91 11.65 -13.47 13.24
CA MET A 91 12.97 -12.82 13.28
C MET A 91 13.26 -12.15 14.62
N LEU A 92 12.25 -11.50 15.22
CA LEU A 92 12.37 -10.83 16.51
C LEU A 92 12.43 -11.84 17.67
N GLU A 93 11.58 -12.87 17.65
CA GLU A 93 11.55 -13.92 18.68
C GLU A 93 12.82 -14.78 18.69
N SER A 94 13.39 -15.06 17.51
CA SER A 94 14.64 -15.82 17.41
C SER A 94 15.88 -15.02 17.81
N GLY A 95 15.76 -13.73 18.10
CA GLY A 95 16.88 -12.85 18.47
C GLY A 95 17.91 -12.65 17.36
N LYS A 96 17.60 -13.06 16.11
CA LYS A 96 18.52 -13.00 14.97
C LYS A 96 18.85 -11.56 14.57
N LYS A 97 17.87 -10.65 14.70
CA LYS A 97 18.03 -9.21 14.45
C LYS A 97 17.10 -8.45 15.37
N SER A 98 17.54 -7.30 15.88
CA SER A 98 16.65 -6.38 16.56
C SER A 98 15.80 -5.57 15.57
N VAL A 99 14.74 -4.96 16.10
CA VAL A 99 13.94 -3.96 15.36
C VAL A 99 14.82 -2.84 14.81
N PHE A 100 15.84 -2.41 15.56
CA PHE A 100 16.75 -1.35 15.15
C PHE A 100 17.61 -1.76 13.97
N GLN A 101 18.17 -2.97 14.00
CA GLN A 101 18.95 -3.51 12.89
C GLN A 101 18.09 -3.65 11.63
N TYR A 102 16.88 -4.21 11.77
CA TYR A 102 15.94 -4.33 10.67
C TYR A 102 15.58 -2.97 10.05
N ARG A 103 15.31 -1.95 10.88
CA ARG A 103 14.94 -0.61 10.40
C ARG A 103 16.06 0.04 9.59
N VAL A 104 17.32 -0.06 10.03
CA VAL A 104 18.46 0.45 9.26
C VAL A 104 18.52 -0.26 7.91
N GLU A 105 18.62 -1.60 7.91
CA GLU A 105 18.73 -2.39 6.68
C GLU A 105 17.60 -2.12 5.69
N LYS A 106 16.36 -1.99 6.19
CA LYS A 106 15.20 -1.79 5.33
C LYS A 106 15.14 -0.39 4.72
N ILE A 107 15.54 0.65 5.46
CA ILE A 107 15.44 2.05 5.04
C ILE A 107 16.65 2.46 4.20
N THR A 108 17.85 2.02 4.59
CA THR A 108 19.11 2.49 4.01
C THR A 108 19.73 1.46 3.07
N GLY A 109 19.34 0.18 3.18
CA GLY A 109 19.99 -0.92 2.45
C GLY A 109 21.35 -1.33 3.02
N LEU A 110 21.78 -0.73 4.13
CA LEU A 110 23.08 -0.98 4.75
C LEU A 110 23.00 -2.02 5.86
N SER A 111 24.10 -2.73 6.10
CA SER A 111 24.22 -3.64 7.24
C SER A 111 24.14 -2.86 8.56
N ALA A 112 23.58 -3.46 9.60
CA ALA A 112 23.33 -2.81 10.87
C ALA A 112 24.03 -3.54 12.03
N PRO A 113 24.92 -2.88 12.78
CA PRO A 113 25.69 -3.51 13.84
C PRO A 113 24.84 -3.80 15.07
N ALA A 114 25.24 -4.79 15.87
CA ALA A 114 24.52 -5.21 17.07
C ALA A 114 24.52 -4.14 18.18
N SER A 115 25.53 -3.26 18.18
CA SER A 115 25.67 -2.12 19.10
C SER A 115 24.49 -1.15 19.06
N LEU A 116 23.69 -1.15 17.97
CA LEU A 116 22.44 -0.39 17.92
C LEU A 116 21.45 -0.79 19.03
N ASN A 117 21.51 -2.03 19.51
CA ASN A 117 20.56 -2.58 20.49
C ASN A 117 20.71 -1.97 21.89
N GLU A 118 21.84 -1.30 22.14
CA GLU A 118 22.14 -0.67 23.43
C GLU A 118 21.57 0.76 23.51
N LEU A 119 21.07 1.30 22.40
CA LEU A 119 20.55 2.66 22.34
C LEU A 119 19.11 2.73 22.85
N ASP A 120 18.75 3.86 23.44
CA ASP A 120 17.35 4.21 23.59
C ASP A 120 16.71 4.59 22.23
N SER A 121 15.39 4.52 22.16
CA SER A 121 14.65 4.79 20.92
C SER A 121 14.87 6.19 20.34
N SER A 122 15.09 7.22 21.19
CA SER A 122 15.30 8.60 20.72
C SER A 122 16.66 8.71 20.04
N THR A 123 17.72 8.24 20.71
CA THR A 123 19.08 8.21 20.16
C THR A 123 19.14 7.38 18.88
N PHE A 124 18.48 6.21 18.85
CA PHE A 124 18.38 5.39 17.64
C PHE A 124 17.73 6.15 16.48
N ASN A 125 16.62 6.84 16.71
CA ASN A 125 15.91 7.57 15.65
C ASN A 125 16.76 8.72 15.07
N GLU A 126 17.56 9.39 15.91
CA GLU A 126 18.50 10.42 15.46
C GLU A 126 19.61 9.84 14.57
N ILE A 127 20.20 8.71 14.96
CA ILE A 127 21.21 8.00 14.14
C ILE A 127 20.61 7.52 12.82
N LEU A 128 19.41 6.91 12.86
CA LEU A 128 18.73 6.46 11.66
C LEU A 128 18.44 7.63 10.71
N ALA A 129 17.97 8.77 11.22
CA ALA A 129 17.73 9.96 10.40
C ALA A 129 19.02 10.49 9.77
N TYR A 130 20.12 10.53 10.54
CA TYR A 130 21.44 10.94 10.07
C TYR A 130 21.95 10.04 8.94
N VAL A 131 21.95 8.72 9.14
CA VAL A 131 22.39 7.72 8.15
C VAL A 131 21.48 7.76 6.92
N THR A 132 20.17 7.90 7.11
CA THR A 132 19.21 8.02 6.01
C THR A 132 19.54 9.24 5.13
N MET A 133 19.85 10.38 5.75
CA MET A 133 20.26 11.58 5.01
C MET A 133 21.54 11.36 4.22
N PHE A 134 22.53 10.67 4.81
CA PHE A 134 23.77 10.31 4.12
C PHE A 134 23.49 9.51 2.83
N VAL A 135 22.68 8.45 2.93
CA VAL A 135 22.35 7.57 1.80
C VAL A 135 21.51 8.31 0.74
N GLN A 136 20.47 9.02 1.15
CA GLN A 136 19.56 9.71 0.23
C GLN A 136 20.25 10.81 -0.57
N LEU A 137 21.15 11.57 0.07
CA LEU A 137 21.91 12.63 -0.57
C LEU A 137 23.21 12.13 -1.23
N ARG A 138 23.46 10.81 -1.19
CA ARG A 138 24.63 10.14 -1.80
C ARG A 138 25.95 10.78 -1.37
N PHE A 139 26.07 11.09 -0.09
CA PHE A 139 27.32 11.59 0.46
C PHE A 139 28.38 10.51 0.47
N LYS A 140 29.64 10.96 0.51
CA LYS A 140 30.81 10.10 0.63
C LYS A 140 31.42 10.20 2.02
N GLU A 141 31.33 11.39 2.61
CA GLU A 141 31.89 11.70 3.91
C GLU A 141 30.78 12.05 4.89
N HIS A 142 30.80 11.43 6.07
CA HIS A 142 29.75 11.64 7.09
C HIS A 142 29.62 13.13 7.48
N TRP A 143 30.73 13.89 7.51
CA TRP A 143 30.72 15.31 7.85
C TRP A 143 29.89 16.17 6.88
N GLN A 144 29.60 15.68 5.67
CA GLN A 144 28.70 16.36 4.74
C GLN A 144 27.28 16.45 5.31
N VAL A 145 26.84 15.46 6.09
CA VAL A 145 25.56 15.50 6.82
C VAL A 145 25.58 16.60 7.88
N ASN A 146 26.67 16.73 8.66
CA ASN A 146 26.84 17.81 9.64
C ASN A 146 26.67 19.18 8.97
N ASN A 147 27.26 19.36 7.79
CA ASN A 147 27.15 20.62 7.04
C ASN A 147 25.72 20.93 6.60
N VAL A 148 24.95 19.92 6.19
CA VAL A 148 23.53 20.12 5.87
C VAL A 148 22.80 20.57 7.12
N ILE A 149 22.93 19.83 8.22
CA ILE A 149 22.23 20.10 9.49
C ILE A 149 22.59 21.51 10.03
N SER A 150 23.86 21.91 10.00
CA SER A 150 24.29 23.26 10.39
C SER A 150 23.72 24.33 9.46
N LYS A 151 23.76 24.14 8.13
CA LYS A 151 23.23 25.13 7.18
C LYS A 151 21.72 25.31 7.30
N THR A 152 21.00 24.25 7.65
CA THR A 152 19.54 24.28 7.86
C THR A 152 19.15 24.56 9.32
N ASN A 153 20.12 24.85 10.20
CA ASN A 153 19.91 25.08 11.63
C ASN A 153 19.05 24.00 12.32
N SER A 154 19.24 22.74 11.92
CA SER A 154 18.39 21.61 12.30
C SER A 154 18.96 20.75 13.43
N TRP A 155 20.03 21.20 14.10
CA TRP A 155 20.63 20.47 15.23
C TRP A 155 19.67 20.26 16.41
N HIS A 156 18.60 21.05 16.52
CA HIS A 156 17.54 20.82 17.51
C HIS A 156 16.78 19.50 17.32
N GLN A 157 16.88 18.88 16.14
CA GLN A 157 16.29 17.57 15.85
C GLN A 157 17.20 16.40 16.25
N TYR A 158 18.44 16.70 16.65
CA TYR A 158 19.46 15.72 17.03
C TYR A 158 20.00 15.96 18.47
N PRO A 159 19.14 16.21 19.48
CA PRO A 159 19.57 16.61 20.81
C PRO A 159 20.43 15.57 21.53
N ASN A 160 20.25 14.28 21.25
CA ASN A 160 20.99 13.22 21.93
C ASN A 160 22.38 13.01 21.32
N ILE A 161 22.52 13.16 20.00
CA ILE A 161 23.79 12.88 19.30
C ILE A 161 24.66 14.11 19.03
N ARG A 162 24.13 15.33 19.12
CA ARG A 162 24.87 16.56 18.77
C ARG A 162 25.94 16.93 19.80
N SER A 163 26.98 17.61 19.30
CA SER A 163 28.12 18.08 20.08
C SER A 163 28.85 19.22 19.38
N ILE A 164 29.52 20.06 20.17
CA ILE A 164 30.57 20.96 19.69
C ILE A 164 31.89 20.21 19.80
N ASN A 165 32.52 20.00 18.64
CA ASN A 165 33.75 19.23 18.49
C ASN A 165 34.92 20.17 18.23
N THR A 166 35.98 20.04 19.02
CA THR A 166 37.23 20.80 18.89
C THR A 166 38.30 19.92 18.25
N HIS A 167 38.82 20.37 17.12
CA HIS A 167 39.94 19.73 16.43
C HIS A 167 41.29 20.19 16.99
N ARG A 168 42.35 19.41 16.76
CA ARG A 168 43.73 19.73 17.21
C ARG A 168 44.23 21.12 16.79
N ASN A 169 43.73 21.67 15.69
CA ASN A 169 44.04 23.02 15.22
C ASN A 169 43.24 24.14 15.94
N GLY A 170 42.48 23.80 16.98
CA GLY A 170 41.66 24.74 17.76
C GLY A 170 40.29 25.06 17.15
N LYS A 171 40.00 24.58 15.93
CA LYS A 171 38.71 24.84 15.28
C LYS A 171 37.59 24.09 16.01
N GLN A 172 36.53 24.82 16.36
CA GLN A 172 35.29 24.26 16.88
C GLN A 172 34.25 24.16 15.77
N VAL A 173 33.59 23.01 15.68
CA VAL A 173 32.52 22.75 14.71
C VAL A 173 31.37 22.02 15.39
N GLU A 174 30.15 22.31 14.95
CA GLU A 174 29.01 21.47 15.28
C GLU A 174 29.16 20.10 14.60
N GLY A 175 28.79 19.05 15.30
CA GLY A 175 28.88 17.70 14.80
C GLY A 175 28.25 16.69 15.73
N ILE A 176 28.52 15.42 15.46
CA ILE A 176 28.08 14.29 16.25
C ILE A 176 29.11 13.94 17.33
N HIS A 177 28.61 13.52 18.50
CA HIS A 177 29.46 13.12 19.63
C HIS A 177 30.32 11.90 19.23
N PRO A 178 31.59 11.80 19.67
CA PRO A 178 32.51 10.75 19.23
C PRO A 178 32.00 9.31 19.38
N GLU A 179 31.19 9.02 20.41
CA GLU A 179 30.61 7.68 20.60
C GLU A 179 29.66 7.28 19.45
N TYR A 180 28.84 8.21 18.97
CA TYR A 180 27.91 7.96 17.88
C TYR A 180 28.58 8.07 16.52
N TYR A 181 29.65 8.85 16.42
CA TYR A 181 30.51 8.89 15.24
C TYR A 181 31.07 7.50 14.91
N ALA A 182 31.61 6.78 15.89
CA ALA A 182 32.14 5.43 15.67
C ALA A 182 31.06 4.47 15.14
N LEU A 183 29.87 4.51 15.75
CA LEU A 183 28.73 3.71 15.34
C LEU A 183 28.22 4.08 13.94
N ILE A 184 28.14 5.37 13.60
CA ILE A 184 27.74 5.82 12.27
C ILE A 184 28.75 5.37 11.22
N CYS A 185 30.05 5.46 11.49
CA CYS A 185 31.08 4.97 10.57
C CYS A 185 31.00 3.46 10.36
N GLU A 186 30.68 2.68 11.41
CA GLU A 186 30.44 1.24 11.31
C GLU A 186 29.23 0.93 10.39
N ILE A 187 28.11 1.65 10.54
CA ILE A 187 26.93 1.48 9.69
C ILE A 187 27.23 1.84 8.23
N LEU A 188 27.98 2.93 8.02
CA LEU A 188 28.28 3.47 6.69
C LEU A 188 29.44 2.75 5.98
N ASP A 189 30.13 1.83 6.67
CA ASP A 189 31.36 1.18 6.22
C ASP A 189 32.43 2.19 5.75
N ILE A 190 32.56 3.29 6.50
CA ILE A 190 33.55 4.34 6.23
C ILE A 190 34.76 4.11 7.13
N THR A 191 35.91 3.90 6.51
CA THR A 191 37.21 3.87 7.21
C THR A 191 37.72 5.30 7.39
N GLY A 192 38.29 5.60 8.56
CA GLY A 192 38.62 6.98 8.96
C GLY A 192 39.44 7.76 7.94
N ASP A 193 39.06 9.02 7.72
CA ASP A 193 39.72 9.95 6.79
C ASP A 193 40.94 10.63 7.43
N ASN A 194 41.76 11.31 6.62
CA ASN A 194 42.94 12.10 7.01
C ASN A 194 42.57 13.42 7.75
N GLY A 195 41.39 13.48 8.36
CA GLY A 195 40.90 14.64 9.08
C GLY A 195 41.76 15.01 10.28
N THR A 196 41.76 16.29 10.66
CA THR A 196 42.46 16.72 11.89
C THR A 196 41.81 16.03 13.10
N PRO A 197 42.59 15.31 13.94
CA PRO A 197 42.02 14.59 15.08
C PRO A 197 41.22 15.48 16.02
N LEU A 198 40.12 14.92 16.55
CA LEU A 198 39.37 15.53 17.63
C LEU A 198 40.18 15.48 18.93
N VAL A 199 40.20 16.59 19.65
CA VAL A 199 40.87 16.71 20.97
C VAL A 199 39.89 16.96 22.10
N HIS A 200 38.70 17.48 21.79
CA HIS A 200 37.63 17.69 22.77
C HIS A 200 36.26 17.62 22.10
N SER A 201 35.25 17.20 22.85
CA SER A 201 33.85 17.15 22.44
C SER A 201 32.97 17.55 23.62
N ARG A 202 31.94 18.37 23.38
CA ARG A 202 30.98 18.80 24.39
C ARG A 202 29.56 18.78 23.83
N ARG A 203 28.64 18.07 24.49
CA ARG A 203 27.20 18.10 24.17
C ARG A 203 26.59 19.47 24.47
N TYR A 204 25.56 19.86 23.73
CA TYR A 204 24.84 21.14 23.87
C TYR A 204 23.38 20.99 23.48
#